data_AF-A0A952RYH3-F1
#
_entry.id   AF-A0A952RYH3-F1
#
_cell.length_a   1.000
_cell.length_b   1.000
_cell.length_c   1.000
_cell.angle_alpha   90.00
_cell.angle_beta   90.00
_cell.angle_gamma   90.00
#
_symmetry.space_group_name_H-M   'P 1'
#
loop_
_entity.id
_entity.type
_entity.pdbx_description
1 polymer ?
#
loop_
_entity_poly.entity_id
_entity_poly.type
_entity_poly.pdbx_seq_one_letter_code
_entity_poly.pdbx_strand_id
1 'polypeptide(L)' 'MQTETEKTLVERVRSLSPEQQEKVLEFVSSLHQPKKTIWEKLDERLSKVPDEEFAELPADASSNLNHYLYGSPKK' A
#
# COMPACT_ATOMS: atom_id res chain seq x y z
N MET A 1 -28.83 0.91 -15.23
CA MET A 1 -28.71 1.55 -16.56
C MET A 1 -27.22 1.61 -16.85
N GLN A 2 -26.74 0.97 -17.91
CA GLN A 2 -25.33 1.08 -18.29
C GLN A 2 -25.04 2.56 -18.61
N THR A 3 -23.98 3.11 -18.01
CA THR A 3 -23.58 4.49 -18.31
C THR A 3 -23.06 4.57 -19.74
N GLU A 4 -23.20 5.73 -20.39
CA GLU A 4 -22.63 5.95 -21.73
C GLU A 4 -21.12 5.65 -21.73
N THR A 5 -20.47 5.95 -20.60
CA THR A 5 -19.06 5.66 -20.33
C THR A 5 -18.74 4.16 -20.36
N GLU A 6 -19.60 3.31 -19.79
CA GLU A 6 -19.39 1.84 -19.78
C GLU A 6 -19.44 1.25 -21.19
N LYS A 7 -20.37 1.73 -22.02
CA LYS A 7 -20.51 1.29 -23.42
C LYS A 7 -19.28 1.64 -24.25
N THR A 8 -18.80 2.89 -24.16
CA THR A 8 -17.59 3.34 -24.86
C THR A 8 -16.34 2.59 -24.40
N LEU A 9 -16.27 2.23 -23.11
CA LEU A 9 -15.14 1.51 -22.55
C LEU A 9 -15.08 0.07 -23.09
N VAL A 10 -16.21 -0.63 -23.15
CA VAL A 10 -16.29 -1.98 -23.74
C VAL A 10 -15.94 -1.98 -25.23
N GLU A 11 -16.40 -0.98 -25.98
CA GLU A 11 -16.07 -0.84 -27.40
C GLU A 11 -14.55 -0.64 -27.63
N ARG A 12 -13.93 0.25 -26.85
CA ARG A 12 -12.48 0.47 -26.91
C ARG A 12 -11.70 -0.79 -26.56
N VAL A 13 -12.07 -1.49 -25.49
CA VAL A 13 -11.38 -2.71 -25.06
C VAL A 13 -11.43 -3.79 -26.14
N ARG A 14 -12.57 -3.93 -26.84
CA ARG A 14 -12.72 -4.88 -27.95
C ARG A 14 -11.86 -4.54 -29.18
N SER A 15 -11.52 -3.26 -29.37
CA SER A 15 -10.68 -2.79 -30.48
C SER A 15 -9.18 -2.93 -30.21
N LEU A 16 -8.78 -3.30 -28.98
CA LEU A 16 -7.38 -3.46 -28.59
C LEU A 16 -6.85 -4.87 -28.87
N SER A 17 -5.53 -4.99 -29.01
CA SER A 17 -4.85 -6.29 -29.12
C SER A 17 -4.98 -7.11 -27.82
N PRO A 18 -4.86 -8.45 -27.87
CA PRO A 18 -5.00 -9.30 -26.68
C PRO A 18 -4.04 -8.92 -25.54
N GLU A 19 -2.81 -8.53 -25.85
CA GLU A 19 -1.84 -8.03 -24.85
C GLU A 19 -2.29 -6.73 -24.17
N GLN A 20 -2.97 -5.86 -24.91
CA GLN A 20 -3.50 -4.61 -24.37
C GLN A 20 -4.77 -4.86 -23.54
N GLN A 21 -5.60 -5.84 -23.92
CA GLN A 21 -6.75 -6.25 -23.12
C GLN A 21 -6.32 -6.79 -21.75
N GLU A 22 -5.24 -7.57 -21.71
CA GLU A 22 -4.67 -8.11 -20.47
C GLU A 22 -4.18 -6.98 -19.53
N LYS A 23 -3.50 -5.97 -20.07
CA LYS A 23 -3.09 -4.78 -19.30
C LYS A 23 -4.26 -3.97 -18.76
N VAL A 24 -5.33 -3.81 -19.53
CA VAL A 24 -6.53 -3.11 -19.06
C VAL A 24 -7.22 -3.91 -17.96
N LEU A 25 -7.27 -5.24 -18.09
CA LEU A 25 -7.82 -6.12 -17.07
C LEU A 25 -7.02 -6.01 -15.75
N GLU A 26 -5.69 -6.01 -15.81
CA GLU A 26 -4.82 -5.80 -14.65
C GLU A 26 -5.08 -4.43 -14.01
N PHE A 27 -5.18 -3.37 -14.82
CA PHE A 27 -5.44 -2.02 -14.34
C PHE A 27 -6.80 -1.91 -13.64
N VAL A 28 -7.88 -2.40 -14.25
CA VAL A 28 -9.22 -2.37 -13.63
C VAL A 28 -9.25 -3.20 -12.36
N SER A 29 -8.57 -4.35 -12.34
CA SER A 29 -8.40 -5.17 -11.12
C SER A 29 -7.68 -4.40 -10.02
N SER A 30 -6.65 -3.62 -10.37
CA SER A 30 -5.92 -2.77 -9.43
C SER A 30 -6.76 -1.60 -8.87
N LEU A 31 -7.75 -1.12 -9.63
CA LEU A 31 -8.69 -0.10 -9.17
C LEU A 31 -9.74 -0.66 -8.21
N HIS A 32 -10.09 -1.94 -8.37
CA HIS A 32 -11.06 -2.63 -7.52
C HIS A 32 -10.47 -3.05 -6.16
N GLN A 33 -9.14 -3.16 -6.07
CA GLN A 33 -8.50 -3.40 -4.78
C GLN A 33 -8.56 -2.12 -3.95
N PRO A 34 -9.15 -2.16 -2.74
CA PRO A 34 -9.06 -1.03 -1.83
C PRO A 34 -7.58 -0.79 -1.54
N LYS A 35 -7.07 0.35 -2.04
CA LYS A 35 -5.70 0.77 -1.75
C LYS A 35 -5.65 1.13 -0.26
N LYS A 36 -5.25 0.16 0.57
CA LYS A 36 -4.96 0.41 1.98
C LYS A 36 -3.97 1.56 2.06
N THR A 37 -4.35 2.58 2.81
CA THR A 37 -3.51 3.73 3.09
C THR A 37 -2.24 3.28 3.82
N ILE A 38 -1.22 4.12 3.82
CA ILE A 38 0.01 3.86 4.56
C ILE A 38 -0.31 3.64 6.06
N TRP A 39 -1.28 4.38 6.59
CA TRP A 39 -1.77 4.24 7.96
C TRP A 39 -2.44 2.89 8.22
N GLU A 40 -3.32 2.41 7.34
CA GLU A 40 -3.93 1.09 7.49
C GLU A 40 -2.88 -0.03 7.46
N LYS A 41 -1.88 0.08 6.59
CA LYS A 41 -0.78 -0.89 6.53
C LYS A 41 0.09 -0.87 7.79
N LEU A 42 0.31 0.31 8.37
CA LEU A 42 1.04 0.47 9.63
C LEU A 42 0.23 -0.12 10.78
N ASP A 43 -1.07 0.18 10.87
CA ASP A 43 -1.96 -0.35 11.90
C ASP A 43 -2.03 -1.88 11.90
N GLU A 44 -2.14 -2.49 10.71
CA GLU A 44 -2.09 -3.96 10.54
C GLU A 44 -0.75 -4.57 10.99
N ARG A 45 0.35 -3.82 10.90
CA ARG A 45 1.68 -4.25 11.34
C ARG A 45 1.87 -4.06 12.83
N LEU A 46 1.49 -2.89 13.35
CA LEU A 46 1.57 -2.53 14.75
C LEU A 46 0.68 -3.43 15.61
N SER A 47 -0.50 -3.80 15.12
CA SER A 47 -1.43 -4.73 15.79
C SER A 47 -0.86 -6.15 16.01
N LYS A 48 0.25 -6.49 15.36
CA LYS A 48 0.94 -7.79 15.52
C LYS A 48 2.08 -7.73 16.54
N VAL A 49 2.45 -6.54 16.98
CA VAL A 49 3.53 -6.33 17.95
C VAL A 49 2.89 -6.18 19.33
N PRO A 50 3.30 -6.95 20.33
CA PRO A 50 2.77 -6.85 21.69
C PRO A 50 3.18 -5.53 22.35
N ASP A 51 2.32 -5.00 23.25
CA ASP A 51 2.55 -3.74 23.96
C ASP A 51 3.85 -3.72 24.79
N GLU A 52 4.30 -4.89 25.26
CA GLU A 52 5.54 -5.05 26.02
C GLU A 52 6.77 -4.62 25.21
N GLU A 53 6.83 -4.94 23.91
CA GLU A 53 7.93 -4.53 23.02
C GLU A 53 7.94 -3.01 22.80
N PHE A 54 6.76 -2.37 22.77
CA PHE A 54 6.67 -0.91 22.68
C PHE A 54 7.12 -0.22 23.98
N ALA A 55 6.93 -0.87 25.14
CA ALA A 55 7.38 -0.35 26.43
C ALA A 55 8.91 -0.40 26.58
N GLU A 56 9.58 -1.33 25.90
CA GLU A 56 11.05 -1.40 25.86
C GLU A 56 11.68 -0.35 24.94
N LEU A 57 10.88 0.33 24.10
CA LEU A 57 11.40 1.36 23.22
C LEU A 57 11.83 2.61 24.00
N PRO A 58 13.05 3.10 23.76
CA PRO A 58 13.51 4.33 24.38
C PRO A 58 12.70 5.53 23.88
N ALA A 59 12.35 6.45 24.78
CA ALA A 59 11.58 7.66 24.44
C ALA A 59 12.22 8.54 23.36
N ASP A 60 13.53 8.40 23.18
CA ASP A 60 14.32 9.13 22.20
C ASP A 60 14.75 8.25 21.00
N ALA A 61 14.10 7.11 20.80
CA ALA A 61 14.37 6.18 19.69
C ALA A 61 14.34 6.87 18.32
N SER A 62 13.46 7.87 18.14
CA SER A 62 13.37 8.63 16.89
C SER A 62 14.60 9.48 16.61
N SER A 63 15.17 10.12 17.63
CA SER A 63 16.33 11.01 17.48
C SER A 63 17.63 10.23 17.42
N ASN A 64 17.70 9.12 18.17
CA ASN A 64 18.89 8.29 18.34
C ASN A 64 18.80 6.92 17.65
N LEU A 65 18.07 6.83 16.55
CA LEU A 65 17.89 5.59 15.79
C LEU A 65 19.22 4.87 15.46
N ASN A 66 20.23 5.63 15.01
CA ASN A 66 21.54 5.05 14.68
C ASN A 66 22.29 4.48 15.89
N HIS A 67 22.07 5.05 17.07
CA HIS A 67 22.63 4.51 18.31
C HIS A 67 22.03 3.15 18.63
N TYR A 68 20.71 3.04 18.55
CA TYR A 68 20.00 1.80 18.90
C TYR A 68 20.12 0.70 17.83
N LEU A 69 20.24 1.04 16.55
CA LEU A 69 20.41 0.06 15.48
C LEU A 69 21.88 -0.35 15.24
N TYR A 70 22.82 0.58 15.41
CA TYR A 70 24.21 0.38 14.98
C TYR A 70 25.25 0.69 16.06
N GLY A 71 24.85 1.06 17.28
CA GLY A 71 25.77 1.40 18.37
C GLY A 71 26.53 2.71 18.18
N SER A 72 26.08 3.58 17.26
CA SER A 72 26.68 4.91 17.05
C SER A 72 26.57 5.79 18.31
N PRO A 73 27.45 6.77 18.55
CA PRO A 73 27.26 7.71 19.66
C PRO A 73 25.92 8.45 19.53
N LYS A 74 25.30 8.77 20.67
CA LYS A 74 24.07 9.56 20.70
C LYS A 74 24.32 10.96 20.15
N LYS A 75 23.35 11.49 19.41
CA LYS A 75 23.33 12.88 18.95
C LYS A 75 23.07 13.85 20.09
#